data_AF-A0A3D2WLU7-F1
#
_entry.id   AF-A0A3D2WLU7-F1
#
_cell.length_a   1.000
_cell.length_b   1.000
_cell.length_c   1.000
_cell.angle_alpha   90.00
_cell.angle_beta   90.00
_cell.angle_gamma   90.00
#
_symmetry.space_group_name_H-M   'P 1'
#
loop_
_entity.id
_entity.type
_entity.pdbx_description
1 polymer ?
#
loop_
_entity_poly.entity_id
_entity_poly.type
_entity_poly.pdbx_seq_one_letter_code
_entity_poly.pdbx_strand_id
1 'polypeptide(L)'
;MFLIRSQVQPLERAQKISSIVAIVGVVNIPVIKYSVEWVATLHQGATFTLTEKPKMPPEMYLPLLCTVLGVYFLMFAWTMIQARWICLQRDSGKRWVNQWLEAQSKEKSS
;
A
#
# COMPACT_ATOMS: atom_id res chain seq x y z
N MET A 1 20.45 15.90 23.65
CA MET A 1 20.07 14.64 22.94
C MET A 1 18.66 14.15 23.28
N PHE A 2 18.21 14.16 24.55
CA PHE A 2 16.88 13.67 24.95
C PHE A 2 15.67 14.41 24.34
N LEU A 3 15.85 15.68 23.94
CA LEU A 3 14.78 16.52 23.40
C LEU A 3 14.36 16.16 21.95
N ILE A 4 15.19 15.39 21.22
CA ILE A 4 14.85 14.95 19.85
C ILE A 4 13.95 13.70 19.89
N ARG A 5 14.05 12.85 20.92
CA ARG A 5 13.31 11.59 20.99
C ARG A 5 11.80 11.78 21.25
N SER A 6 11.39 12.92 21.80
CA SER A 6 9.96 13.27 21.99
C SER A 6 9.26 13.77 20.73
N GLN A 7 10.01 14.03 19.65
CA GLN A 7 9.45 14.43 18.35
C GLN A 7 9.02 13.24 17.49
N VAL A 8 9.27 12.01 17.95
CA VAL A 8 8.68 10.81 17.33
C VAL A 8 7.19 10.85 17.63
N GLN A 9 6.38 11.12 16.59
CA GLN A 9 4.94 11.18 16.74
C GLN A 9 4.43 9.91 17.41
N PRO A 10 3.51 10.00 18.39
CA PRO A 10 2.90 8.81 18.96
C PRO A 10 2.27 7.99 17.83
N LEU A 11 2.48 6.67 17.86
CA LEU A 11 2.04 5.73 16.81
C LEU A 11 0.57 5.95 16.40
N GLU A 12 -0.28 6.33 17.36
CA GLU A 12 -1.68 6.68 17.13
C GLU A 12 -1.89 7.92 16.25
N ARG A 13 -1.09 8.98 16.41
CA ARG A 13 -1.16 10.17 15.53
C ARG A 13 -0.70 9.83 14.12
N ALA A 14 0.38 9.05 14.00
CA ALA A 14 0.86 8.58 12.69
C ALA A 14 -0.20 7.73 11.97
N GLN A 15 -0.90 6.84 12.69
CA GLN A 15 -2.00 6.04 12.14
C GLN A 15 -3.19 6.90 11.67
N LYS A 16 -3.58 7.92 12.45
CA LYS A 16 -4.65 8.86 12.06
C LYS A 16 -4.30 9.68 10.83
N ILE A 17 -3.06 10.15 10.72
CA ILE A 17 -2.60 10.90 9.55
C ILE A 17 -2.58 9.97 8.33
N SER A 18 -2.09 8.73 8.50
CA SER A 18 -2.05 7.73 7.42
C SER A 18 -3.44 7.38 6.89
N SER A 19 -4.47 7.26 7.74
CA SER A 19 -5.84 6.99 7.27
C SER A 19 -6.43 8.15 6.46
N ILE A 20 -6.19 9.39 6.88
CA ILE A 20 -6.63 10.58 6.15
C ILE A 20 -5.95 10.65 4.78
N VAL A 21 -4.63 10.45 4.72
CA VAL A 21 -3.87 10.43 3.46
C VAL A 21 -4.37 9.33 2.53
N ALA A 22 -4.70 8.14 3.06
CA ALA A 22 -5.28 7.06 2.27
C ALA A 22 -6.64 7.46 1.65
N ILE A 23 -7.53 8.08 2.44
CA ILE A 23 -8.84 8.56 1.95
C ILE A 23 -8.65 9.62 0.87
N VAL A 24 -7.77 10.61 1.10
CA VAL A 24 -7.46 11.66 0.13
C VAL A 24 -6.92 11.06 -1.17
N GLY A 25 -6.04 10.05 -1.08
CA GLY A 25 -5.54 9.32 -2.24
C GLY A 25 -6.65 8.62 -3.04
N VAL A 26 -7.62 7.99 -2.37
CA VAL A 26 -8.77 7.34 -3.03
C VAL A 26 -9.65 8.37 -3.75
N VAL A 27 -9.93 9.51 -3.10
CA VAL A 27 -10.70 10.61 -3.71
C VAL A 27 -9.94 11.25 -4.88
N ASN A 28 -8.61 11.19 -4.89
CA ASN A 28 -7.80 11.74 -5.97
C ASN A 28 -7.90 10.92 -7.27
N ILE A 29 -8.17 9.61 -7.21
CA ILE A 29 -8.33 8.75 -8.41
C ILE A 29 -9.45 9.25 -9.35
N PRO A 30 -10.71 9.48 -8.92
CA PRO A 30 -11.75 10.01 -9.79
C PRO A 30 -11.44 11.45 -10.24
N VAL A 31 -10.81 12.26 -9.38
CA VAL A 31 -10.37 13.61 -9.76
C VAL A 31 -9.40 13.54 -10.94
N ILE A 32 -8.38 12.68 -10.89
CA ILE A 32 -7.44 12.48 -12.01
C ILE A 32 -8.16 11.97 -13.26
N LYS A 33 -9.08 11.00 -13.09
CA LYS A 33 -9.81 10.38 -14.20
C LYS A 33 -10.65 11.41 -14.98
N TYR A 34 -11.43 12.22 -14.26
CA TYR A 34 -12.33 13.21 -14.85
C TYR A 34 -11.66 14.58 -15.07
N SER A 35 -10.46 14.81 -14.53
CA SER A 35 -9.64 16.00 -14.80
C SER A 35 -9.42 16.23 -16.29
N VAL A 36 -9.26 15.15 -17.04
CA VAL A 36 -9.08 15.17 -18.51
C VAL A 36 -10.35 15.63 -19.24
N GLU A 37 -11.53 15.46 -18.65
CA GLU A 37 -12.82 15.91 -19.21
C GLU A 37 -13.13 17.35 -18.82
N TRP A 38 -12.57 17.84 -17.71
CA TRP A 38 -12.81 19.20 -17.20
C TRP A 38 -11.99 20.29 -17.89
N VAL A 39 -10.78 19.97 -18.36
CA VAL A 39 -9.96 20.89 -19.14
C VAL A 39 -10.11 20.54 -20.61
N ALA A 40 -10.90 21.32 -21.34
CA ALA A 40 -11.32 21.07 -22.72
C ALA A 40 -10.21 21.15 -23.80
N THR A 41 -8.97 20.72 -23.53
CA THR A 41 -7.86 20.84 -24.50
C THR A 41 -6.86 19.66 -24.45
N LEU A 42 -6.81 18.92 -25.58
CA LEU A 42 -5.81 17.97 -26.08
C LEU A 42 -6.00 16.43 -25.94
N HIS A 43 -7.03 15.93 -26.64
CA HIS A 43 -6.97 14.94 -27.72
C HIS A 43 -5.93 13.80 -27.69
N GLN A 44 -6.03 12.91 -26.70
CA GLN A 44 -6.00 11.47 -26.98
C GLN A 44 -7.00 10.78 -26.06
N GLY A 45 -8.09 10.26 -26.63
CA GLY A 45 -9.09 9.52 -25.87
C GLY A 45 -8.43 8.33 -25.18
N ALA A 46 -8.90 7.98 -23.98
CA ALA A 46 -8.33 6.90 -23.19
C ALA A 46 -8.20 5.62 -24.02
N THR A 47 -6.96 5.17 -24.24
CA THR A 47 -6.66 3.93 -24.98
C THR A 47 -7.20 2.68 -24.27
N PHE A 48 -7.53 2.80 -22.98
CA PHE A 48 -8.23 1.78 -22.19
C PHE A 48 -9.73 2.06 -22.17
N THR A 49 -10.45 1.53 -23.16
CA THR A 49 -11.89 1.31 -23.06
C THR A 49 -12.12 -0.09 -22.48
N LEU A 50 -12.82 -0.17 -21.34
CA LEU A 50 -13.10 -1.43 -20.63
C LEU A 50 -14.10 -2.33 -21.39
N THR A 51 -14.76 -1.78 -22.41
CA THR A 51 -15.93 -2.35 -23.10
C THR A 51 -15.75 -2.51 -24.62
N GLU A 52 -14.62 -2.11 -25.21
CA GLU A 52 -14.36 -2.26 -26.64
C GLU A 52 -12.96 -2.83 -26.94
N LYS A 53 -12.84 -3.49 -28.09
CA LYS A 53 -11.59 -4.11 -28.57
C LYS A 53 -10.42 -3.11 -28.51
N PRO A 54 -9.25 -3.51 -27.99
CA PRO A 54 -8.06 -2.67 -28.00
C PRO A 54 -7.77 -2.19 -29.44
N LYS A 55 -7.71 -0.87 -29.67
CA LYS A 55 -7.26 -0.30 -30.94
C LYS A 55 -5.74 -0.44 -31.16
N MET A 56 -5.02 -1.09 -30.24
CA MET A 56 -3.56 -1.29 -30.31
C MET A 56 -3.19 -2.65 -30.91
N PRO A 57 -2.13 -2.72 -31.74
CA PRO A 57 -1.55 -3.98 -32.20
C PRO A 57 -1.17 -4.89 -31.02
N PRO A 58 -1.35 -6.21 -31.14
CA PRO A 58 -1.07 -7.16 -30.06
C PRO A 58 0.38 -7.14 -29.59
N GLU A 59 1.33 -6.71 -30.43
CA GLU A 59 2.75 -6.59 -30.06
C GLU A 59 2.99 -5.51 -28.99
N MET A 60 2.14 -4.48 -28.88
CA MET A 60 2.23 -3.44 -27.84
C MET A 60 1.40 -3.77 -26.59
N TYR A 61 0.33 -4.56 -26.72
CA TYR A 61 -0.55 -4.87 -25.60
C TYR A 61 0.08 -5.84 -24.59
N LEU A 62 0.82 -6.83 -25.08
CA LEU A 62 1.51 -7.82 -24.25
C LEU A 62 2.52 -7.22 -23.25
N PRO A 63 3.49 -6.38 -23.67
CA PRO A 63 4.42 -5.77 -22.72
C PRO A 63 3.72 -4.84 -21.73
N LEU A 64 2.66 -4.15 -22.17
CA LEU A 64 1.87 -3.29 -21.30
C LEU A 64 1.14 -4.10 -20.23
N LEU A 65 0.46 -5.18 -20.60
CA LEU A 65 -0.24 -6.05 -19.65
C LEU A 65 0.74 -6.69 -18.66
N CYS A 66 1.89 -7.16 -19.13
CA CYS A 66 2.94 -7.73 -18.31
C CYS A 66 3.47 -6.71 -17.28
N THR A 67 3.72 -5.47 -17.72
CA THR A 67 4.22 -4.41 -16.84
C THR A 67 3.17 -3.98 -15.82
N VAL A 68 1.91 -3.84 -16.23
CA VAL A 68 0.79 -3.51 -15.34
C VAL A 68 0.64 -4.58 -14.27
N LEU A 69 0.52 -5.86 -14.68
CA LEU A 69 0.41 -6.97 -13.74
C LEU A 69 1.65 -7.06 -12.84
N GLY A 70 2.85 -6.91 -13.39
CA GLY A 70 4.10 -6.92 -12.64
C GLY A 70 4.17 -5.85 -11.56
N VAL A 71 3.77 -4.61 -11.87
CA VAL A 71 3.71 -3.52 -10.89
C VAL A 71 2.66 -3.79 -9.82
N TYR A 72 1.48 -4.32 -10.18
CA TYR A 72 0.47 -4.70 -9.19
C TYR A 72 0.98 -5.80 -8.24
N PHE A 73 1.60 -6.86 -8.78
CA PHE A 73 2.19 -7.92 -7.96
C PHE A 73 3.31 -7.39 -7.06
N LEU A 74 4.17 -6.49 -7.58
CA LEU A 74 5.23 -5.86 -6.81
C LEU A 74 4.66 -5.03 -5.64
N MET A 75 3.66 -4.18 -5.91
CA MET A 75 2.99 -3.37 -4.88
C MET A 75 2.27 -4.25 -3.85
N PHE A 76 1.63 -5.34 -4.29
CA PHE A 76 0.99 -6.30 -3.40
C PHE A 76 2.01 -7.02 -2.50
N ALA A 77 3.11 -7.52 -3.06
CA ALA A 77 4.17 -8.16 -2.29
C ALA A 77 4.81 -7.18 -1.29
N TRP A 78 5.08 -5.95 -1.73
CA TRP A 78 5.63 -4.90 -0.87
C TRP A 78 4.72 -4.57 0.31
N THR A 79 3.42 -4.38 0.06
CA THR A 79 2.43 -4.12 1.12
C THR A 79 2.28 -5.29 2.08
N MET A 80 2.35 -6.54 1.60
CA MET A 80 2.36 -7.74 2.47
C MET A 80 3.59 -7.77 3.38
N ILE A 81 4.78 -7.43 2.90
CA ILE A 81 6.00 -7.37 3.73
C ILE A 81 5.85 -6.29 4.81
N GLN A 82 5.38 -5.10 4.44
CA GLN A 82 5.11 -4.02 5.38
C GLN A 82 4.07 -4.40 6.43
N ALA A 83 2.98 -5.05 6.02
CA ALA A 83 1.94 -5.54 6.92
C ALA A 83 2.49 -6.55 7.92
N ARG A 84 3.36 -7.48 7.49
CA ARG A 84 4.03 -8.44 8.38
C ARG A 84 4.88 -7.73 9.43
N TRP A 85 5.64 -6.71 9.03
CA TRP A 85 6.45 -5.92 9.95
C TRP A 85 5.60 -5.18 10.99
N ILE A 86 4.50 -4.55 10.54
CA ILE A 86 3.53 -3.87 11.42
C ILE A 86 2.87 -4.86 12.39
N CYS A 87 2.50 -6.06 11.94
CA CYS A 87 1.95 -7.11 12.81
C CYS A 87 2.96 -7.56 13.86
N LEU A 88 4.20 -7.83 13.49
CA LEU A 88 5.27 -8.19 14.44
C LEU A 88 5.49 -7.10 15.48
N GLN A 89 5.47 -5.83 15.06
CA GLN A 89 5.65 -4.70 15.97
C GLN A 89 4.44 -4.45 16.88
N ARG A 90 3.22 -4.78 16.45
CA ARG A 90 2.02 -4.77 17.32
C ARG A 90 2.00 -5.96 18.27
N ASP A 91 2.45 -7.13 17.83
CA ASP A 91 2.36 -8.37 18.60
C ASP A 91 3.48 -8.50 19.62
N SER A 92 4.65 -7.90 19.40
CA SER A 92 5.80 -7.93 20.33
C SER A 92 5.50 -7.39 21.73
N GLY A 93 4.51 -6.51 21.88
CA GLY A 93 4.06 -5.97 23.17
C GLY A 93 2.89 -6.73 23.80
N LYS A 94 2.34 -7.77 23.15
CA LYS A 94 1.16 -8.46 23.65
C LYS A 94 1.54 -9.48 24.72
N ARG A 95 0.76 -9.49 25.80
CA ARG A 95 0.96 -10.35 26.98
C ARG A 95 1.03 -11.84 26.65
N TRP A 96 0.31 -12.30 25.61
CA TRP A 96 0.36 -13.69 25.16
C TRP A 96 1.70 -14.08 24.51
N VAL A 97 2.42 -13.13 23.87
CA VAL A 97 3.74 -13.38 23.29
C VAL A 97 4.78 -13.59 24.39
N ASN A 98 4.73 -12.78 25.45
CA ASN A 98 5.60 -12.95 26.61
C ASN A 98 5.32 -14.28 27.34
N GLN A 99 4.05 -14.64 27.52
CA GLN A 99 3.67 -15.94 28.10
C GLN A 99 4.16 -17.12 27.24
N TRP A 100 4.10 -17.00 25.91
CA TRP A 100 4.59 -18.03 25.00
C TRP A 100 6.12 -18.15 25.02
N LEU A 101 6.84 -17.04 25.13
CA LEU A 101 8.30 -17.03 25.29
C LEU A 101 8.74 -17.62 26.63
N GLU A 102 8.02 -17.30 27.72
CA GLU A 102 8.25 -17.89 29.05
C GLU A 102 8.02 -19.42 29.05
N ALA A 103 6.97 -19.88 28.36
CA ALA A 103 6.67 -21.31 28.22
C ALA A 103 7.80 -22.06 27.47
N GLN A 104 8.29 -21.51 26.35
CA GLN A 104 9.42 -22.09 25.61
C GLN A 104 10.74 -22.07 26.39
N SER A 105 10.98 -21.02 27.19
CA SER A 105 12.17 -20.95 28.05
C SER A 105 12.18 -22.04 29.12
N LYS A 106 11.00 -22.35 29.70
CA LYS A 106 10.85 -23.45 30.67
C LYS A 106 11.06 -24.83 30.04
N GLU A 107 10.55 -25.06 28.83
CA GLU A 107 10.68 -26.34 28.12
C GLU A 107 12.14 -26.63 27.73
N LYS A 108 12.92 -25.59 27.41
CA LYS A 108 14.34 -25.73 27.05
C LYS A 108 15.29 -25.88 28.26
N SER A 109 14.80 -25.65 29.47
CA SER A 109 15.56 -25.74 30.72
C SER A 109 15.25 -27.00 31.53
N SER A 110 14.32 -27.84 31.04
CA SER A 110 14.00 -29.18 31.56
C SER A 110 14.58 -30.26 30.66
#